data_AF-A0AAU7AX88-F1
#
_entry.id   AF-A0AAU7AX88-F1
#
_cell.length_a   1.000
_cell.length_b   1.000
_cell.length_c   1.000
_cell.angle_alpha   90.00
_cell.angle_beta   90.00
_cell.angle_gamma   90.00
#
_symmetry.space_group_name_H-M   'P 1'
#
loop_
_entity.id
_entity.type
_entity.pdbx_description
1 polymer ?
#
loop_
_entity_poly.entity_id
_entity_poly.type
_entity_poly.pdbx_seq_one_letter_code
_entity_poly.pdbx_strand_id
1 'polypeptide(L)'
;MRKPGTTDDAQRAHRDGGFTLPELLLTILIVGILAAIALPSFVGQSDKAHDTATKSDVRNLVSQVEACHALARDYTACETGAPGFDSGGIDGAVVESTADSFEVSGVSATGNRFTLTRDADGVVRTCTSTGSDSGGCRNGSW
;
A
#
# COMPACT_ATOMS: atom_id res chain seq x y z
N MET A 1 -71.82 -47.41 -3.20
CA MET A 1 -70.68 -47.58 -4.13
C MET A 1 -69.82 -46.33 -4.06
N ARG A 2 -68.55 -46.47 -3.71
CA ARG A 2 -67.58 -45.39 -3.49
C ARG A 2 -66.94 -45.02 -4.84
N LYS A 3 -66.88 -43.75 -5.20
CA LYS A 3 -65.72 -43.23 -5.96
C LYS A 3 -65.41 -41.79 -5.55
N PRO A 4 -64.36 -41.58 -4.74
CA PRO A 4 -63.75 -40.27 -4.56
C PRO A 4 -62.68 -40.08 -5.65
N GLY A 5 -62.69 -38.94 -6.30
CA GLY A 5 -61.66 -38.47 -7.21
C GLY A 5 -61.85 -36.96 -7.33
N THR A 6 -60.84 -36.11 -7.23
CA THR A 6 -59.40 -36.30 -7.30
C THR A 6 -58.79 -35.04 -6.66
N THR A 7 -57.62 -35.21 -6.05
CA THR A 7 -56.78 -34.20 -5.42
C THR A 7 -56.59 -32.93 -6.29
N ASP A 8 -57.08 -31.78 -5.82
CA ASP A 8 -56.61 -30.44 -6.25
C ASP A 8 -55.34 -30.07 -5.44
N ASP A 9 -54.39 -31.00 -5.40
CA ASP A 9 -53.03 -30.71 -4.97
C ASP A 9 -52.22 -30.33 -6.20
N ALA A 10 -51.40 -29.30 -6.03
CA ALA A 10 -50.30 -28.93 -6.91
C ALA A 10 -50.66 -28.17 -8.19
N GLN A 11 -50.84 -26.85 -8.04
CA GLN A 11 -50.15 -25.96 -8.98
C GLN A 11 -49.70 -24.65 -8.31
N ARG A 12 -48.80 -24.78 -7.32
CA ARG A 12 -47.87 -23.67 -7.03
C ARG A 12 -46.95 -23.57 -8.24
N ALA A 13 -47.26 -22.64 -9.15
CA ALA A 13 -46.36 -22.28 -10.23
C ALA A 13 -45.08 -21.71 -9.63
N HIS A 14 -44.08 -22.57 -9.46
CA HIS A 14 -42.69 -22.15 -9.27
C HIS A 14 -42.31 -21.34 -10.52
N ARG A 15 -42.39 -20.01 -10.39
CA ARG A 15 -41.73 -19.09 -11.33
C ARG A 15 -40.25 -19.16 -11.03
N ASP A 16 -39.60 -20.23 -11.49
CA ASP A 16 -38.16 -20.30 -11.53
C ASP A 16 -37.69 -19.33 -12.63
N GLY A 17 -37.64 -18.04 -12.27
CA GLY A 17 -37.14 -16.97 -13.12
C GLY A 17 -35.63 -17.08 -13.22
N GLY A 18 -35.16 -17.79 -14.24
CA GLY A 18 -33.75 -17.76 -14.64
C GLY A 18 -33.37 -16.43 -15.27
N PHE A 19 -32.12 -16.01 -15.08
CA PHE A 19 -31.51 -14.86 -15.77
C PHE A 19 -31.57 -15.10 -17.29
N THR A 20 -32.02 -14.10 -18.06
CA THR A 20 -31.99 -14.17 -19.52
C THR A 20 -30.60 -13.79 -20.05
N LEU A 21 -30.26 -14.29 -21.24
CA LEU A 21 -29.00 -13.95 -21.93
C LEU A 21 -28.83 -12.42 -22.13
N PRO A 22 -29.88 -11.64 -22.49
CA PRO A 22 -29.81 -10.18 -22.54
C PRO A 22 -29.46 -9.51 -21.19
N GLU A 23 -29.95 -10.01 -20.06
CA GLU A 23 -29.60 -9.43 -18.75
C GLU A 23 -28.11 -9.61 -18.46
N LEU A 24 -27.56 -10.79 -18.74
CA LEU A 24 -26.14 -11.04 -18.51
C LEU A 24 -25.27 -10.25 -19.50
N LEU A 25 -25.70 -10.14 -20.75
CA LEU A 25 -25.01 -9.37 -21.80
C LEU A 25 -24.96 -7.87 -21.49
N LEU A 26 -26.10 -7.27 -21.12
CA LEU A 26 -26.15 -5.85 -20.75
C LEU A 26 -25.33 -5.58 -19.49
N THR A 27 -25.31 -6.51 -18.54
CA THR A 27 -24.55 -6.36 -17.30
C THR A 27 -23.05 -6.30 -17.56
N ILE A 28 -22.50 -7.25 -18.34
CA ILE A 28 -21.06 -7.23 -18.67
C ILE A 28 -20.70 -6.01 -19.53
N LEU A 29 -21.63 -5.51 -20.35
CA LEU A 29 -21.45 -4.28 -21.11
C LEU A 29 -21.34 -3.06 -20.18
N ILE A 30 -22.27 -2.91 -19.22
CA ILE A 30 -22.25 -1.78 -18.28
C ILE A 30 -21.00 -1.86 -17.38
N VAL A 31 -20.69 -3.04 -16.81
CA VAL A 31 -19.48 -3.24 -15.99
C VAL A 31 -18.21 -2.96 -16.81
N GLY A 32 -18.19 -3.32 -18.10
CA GLY A 32 -17.08 -3.02 -19.02
C GLY A 32 -16.85 -1.52 -19.21
N ILE A 33 -17.92 -0.73 -19.40
CA ILE A 33 -17.83 0.74 -19.53
C ILE A 33 -17.31 1.36 -18.23
N LEU A 34 -17.83 0.93 -17.07
CA LEU A 34 -17.40 1.44 -15.78
C LEU A 34 -15.93 1.09 -15.48
N ALA A 35 -15.51 -0.14 -15.79
CA ALA A 35 -14.14 -0.59 -15.60
C ALA A 35 -13.15 0.19 -16.47
N ALA A 36 -13.50 0.50 -17.73
CA ALA A 36 -12.65 1.28 -18.63
C ALA A 36 -12.35 2.69 -18.10
N ILE A 37 -13.29 3.31 -17.39
CA ILE A 37 -13.09 4.64 -16.77
C ILE A 37 -12.32 4.52 -15.44
N ALA A 38 -12.60 3.48 -14.64
CA ALA A 38 -12.04 3.35 -13.30
C ALA A 38 -10.59 2.82 -13.26
N LEU A 39 -10.28 1.78 -14.05
CA LEU A 39 -8.98 1.11 -14.06
C LEU A 39 -7.76 2.02 -14.28
N PRO A 40 -7.76 3.00 -15.21
CA PRO A 40 -6.57 3.84 -15.41
C PRO A 40 -6.18 4.63 -14.15
N SER A 41 -7.16 4.99 -13.31
CA SER A 41 -6.90 5.72 -12.06
C SER A 41 -6.36 4.82 -10.94
N PHE A 42 -6.60 3.51 -11.00
CA PHE A 42 -6.25 2.57 -9.95
C PHE A 42 -4.75 2.26 -9.94
N VAL A 43 -4.14 2.09 -11.12
CA VAL A 43 -2.70 1.78 -11.25
C VAL A 43 -1.84 2.86 -10.59
N GLY A 44 -2.11 4.15 -10.85
CA GLY A 44 -1.37 5.24 -10.23
C GLY A 44 -1.67 5.46 -8.73
N GLN A 45 -2.76 4.90 -8.19
CA GLN A 45 -3.06 4.96 -6.75
C GLN A 45 -2.29 3.89 -5.99
N SER A 46 -2.14 2.69 -6.54
CA SER A 46 -1.33 1.62 -5.98
C SER A 46 0.12 2.06 -5.80
N ASP A 47 0.74 2.65 -6.84
CA ASP A 47 2.12 3.15 -6.77
C ASP A 47 2.31 4.19 -5.66
N LYS A 48 1.37 5.15 -5.56
CA LYS A 48 1.39 6.17 -4.49
C LYS A 48 1.19 5.58 -3.10
N ALA A 49 0.39 4.53 -2.97
CA ALA A 49 0.18 3.84 -1.70
C ALA A 49 1.47 3.15 -1.25
N HIS A 50 2.18 2.47 -2.16
CA HIS A 50 3.48 1.86 -1.87
C HIS A 50 4.50 2.90 -1.43
N ASP A 51 4.62 4.02 -2.14
CA ASP A 51 5.53 5.09 -1.76
C ASP A 51 5.15 5.73 -0.41
N THR A 52 3.86 5.89 -0.14
CA THR A 52 3.38 6.44 1.15
C THR A 52 3.66 5.50 2.31
N ALA A 53 3.52 4.19 2.10
CA ALA A 53 3.88 3.17 3.09
C ALA A 53 5.38 3.28 3.42
N THR A 54 6.26 3.22 2.42
CA THR A 54 7.71 3.33 2.64
C THR A 54 8.11 4.63 3.32
N LYS A 55 7.49 5.76 2.97
CA LYS A 55 7.70 7.04 3.66
C LYS A 55 7.31 6.99 5.13
N SER A 56 6.23 6.31 5.47
CA SER A 56 5.81 6.08 6.86
C SER A 56 6.82 5.22 7.58
N ASP A 57 7.27 4.15 6.94
CA ASP A 57 8.20 3.21 7.55
C ASP A 57 9.59 3.84 7.77
N VAL A 58 10.08 4.67 6.85
CA VAL A 58 11.29 5.50 7.05
C VAL A 58 11.13 6.43 8.27
N ARG A 59 9.95 7.03 8.49
CA ARG A 59 9.70 7.85 9.69
C ARG A 59 9.63 7.01 10.96
N ASN A 60 9.13 5.78 10.87
CA ASN A 60 9.15 4.83 11.97
C ASN A 60 10.60 4.45 12.33
N LEU A 61 11.44 4.19 11.34
CA LEU A 61 12.88 3.94 11.55
C LEU A 61 13.58 5.11 12.23
N VAL A 62 13.30 6.35 11.81
CA VAL A 62 13.82 7.55 12.50
C VAL A 62 13.40 7.55 13.97
N SER A 63 12.16 7.19 14.26
CA SER A 63 11.66 7.12 15.64
C SER A 63 12.41 6.07 16.47
N GLN A 64 12.82 4.95 15.85
CA GLN A 64 13.66 3.94 16.47
C GLN A 64 15.09 4.44 16.72
N VAL A 65 15.69 5.16 15.75
CA VAL A 65 17.02 5.78 15.90
C VAL A 65 17.02 6.77 17.06
N GLU A 66 16.02 7.64 17.14
CA GLU A 66 15.87 8.63 18.21
C GLU A 66 15.66 7.96 19.57
N ALA A 67 14.88 6.89 19.63
CA ALA A 67 14.68 6.11 20.85
C ALA A 67 15.97 5.41 21.31
N CYS A 68 16.74 4.84 20.38
CA CYS A 68 18.06 4.29 20.66
C CYS A 68 19.00 5.36 21.21
N HIS A 69 19.06 6.54 20.58
CA HIS A 69 19.91 7.64 21.01
C HIS A 69 19.53 8.17 22.39
N ALA A 70 18.26 8.16 22.76
CA ALA A 70 17.82 8.55 24.11
C ALA A 70 18.45 7.67 25.21
N LEU A 71 18.79 6.41 24.90
CA LEU A 71 19.42 5.45 25.81
C LEU A 71 20.95 5.43 25.66
N ALA A 72 21.45 5.39 24.43
CA ALA A 72 22.87 5.25 24.12
C ALA A 72 23.65 6.57 24.20
N ARG A 73 22.97 7.71 24.01
CA ARG A 73 23.56 9.06 23.94
C ARG A 73 24.59 9.25 22.82
N ASP A 74 24.57 8.38 21.83
CA ASP A 74 25.45 8.36 20.67
C ASP A 74 24.70 7.68 19.50
N TYR A 75 24.56 8.37 18.36
CA TYR A 75 23.85 7.80 17.21
C TYR A 75 24.65 6.70 16.52
N THR A 76 25.97 6.61 16.71
CA THR A 76 26.79 5.53 16.10
C THR A 76 26.39 4.13 16.58
N ALA A 77 25.72 4.04 17.74
CA ALA A 77 25.14 2.79 18.25
C ALA A 77 23.76 2.46 17.65
N CYS A 78 23.21 3.35 16.83
CA CYS A 78 21.84 3.34 16.33
C CYS A 78 21.83 3.20 14.80
N GLU A 79 22.43 2.12 14.30
CA GLU A 79 22.54 1.78 12.88
C GLU A 79 21.75 0.51 12.52
N THR A 80 21.62 0.21 11.23
CA THR A 80 20.96 -1.02 10.79
C THR A 80 21.65 -2.26 11.37
N GLY A 81 20.87 -3.13 12.02
CA GLY A 81 21.38 -4.34 12.67
C GLY A 81 21.69 -4.16 14.16
N ALA A 82 21.59 -2.95 14.70
CA ALA A 82 21.64 -2.72 16.14
C ALA A 82 20.49 -3.47 16.88
N PRO A 83 20.70 -3.94 18.12
CA PRO A 83 19.66 -4.62 18.88
C PRO A 83 18.41 -3.75 19.09
N GLY A 84 17.24 -4.29 18.78
CA GLY A 84 15.97 -3.57 18.90
C GLY A 84 15.62 -2.70 17.68
N PHE A 85 16.46 -2.73 16.64
CA PHE A 85 16.18 -2.09 15.36
C PHE A 85 15.40 -3.05 14.43
N ASP A 86 14.17 -2.69 14.09
CA ASP A 86 13.34 -3.43 13.14
C ASP A 86 13.13 -2.58 11.88
N SER A 87 13.69 -3.06 10.78
CA SER A 87 13.48 -2.48 9.44
C SER A 87 12.02 -2.50 8.97
N GLY A 88 11.12 -3.21 9.67
CA GLY A 88 9.69 -3.23 9.36
C GLY A 88 9.36 -3.88 8.02
N GLY A 89 10.32 -4.59 7.42
CA GLY A 89 10.18 -5.20 6.09
C GLY A 89 10.34 -4.23 4.92
N ILE A 90 10.93 -3.06 5.14
CA ILE A 90 11.25 -2.13 4.05
C ILE A 90 12.44 -2.68 3.25
N ASP A 91 12.31 -2.73 1.92
CA ASP A 91 13.42 -3.11 1.05
C ASP A 91 14.54 -2.06 1.08
N GLY A 92 15.78 -2.53 1.19
CA GLY A 92 16.95 -1.65 1.19
C GLY A 92 16.98 -0.64 2.34
N ALA A 93 16.35 -0.98 3.48
CA ALA A 93 16.43 -0.20 4.70
C ALA A 93 17.89 -0.04 5.14
N VAL A 94 18.34 1.21 5.22
CA VAL A 94 19.69 1.53 5.70
C VAL A 94 19.60 2.69 6.66
N VAL A 95 20.27 2.55 7.79
CA VAL A 95 20.53 3.60 8.77
C VAL A 95 22.03 3.71 8.95
N GLU A 96 22.56 4.86 8.57
CA GLU A 96 23.95 5.24 8.75
C GLU A 96 24.01 6.40 9.73
N SER A 97 24.89 6.33 10.70
CA SER A 97 24.94 7.28 11.81
C SER A 97 26.36 7.74 12.10
N THR A 98 26.49 9.01 12.49
CA THR A 98 27.69 9.55 13.12
C THR A 98 27.41 9.80 14.61
N ALA A 99 28.26 10.53 15.33
CA ALA A 99 27.96 10.87 16.73
C ALA A 99 26.72 11.78 16.87
N ASP A 100 26.52 12.71 15.94
CA ASP A 100 25.54 13.80 16.04
C ASP A 100 24.55 13.86 14.87
N SER A 101 24.71 13.00 13.87
CA SER A 101 23.86 12.96 12.67
C SER A 101 23.48 11.53 12.30
N PHE A 102 22.41 11.37 11.54
CA PHE A 102 22.04 10.09 10.95
C PHE A 102 21.33 10.27 9.61
N GLU A 103 21.39 9.25 8.79
CA GLU A 103 20.62 9.10 7.57
C GLU A 103 19.83 7.80 7.64
N VAL A 104 18.53 7.88 7.34
CA VAL A 104 17.64 6.74 7.22
C VAL A 104 17.12 6.70 5.80
N SER A 105 17.24 5.55 5.13
CA SER A 105 16.69 5.35 3.79
C SER A 105 15.92 4.04 3.66
N GLY A 106 14.99 4.01 2.70
CA GLY A 106 14.23 2.83 2.33
C GLY A 106 13.75 2.91 0.88
N VAL A 107 13.55 1.76 0.26
CA VAL A 107 13.12 1.63 -1.14
C VAL A 107 11.68 1.13 -1.18
N SER A 108 10.83 1.80 -1.94
CA SER A 108 9.45 1.36 -2.14
C SER A 108 9.35 0.29 -3.23
N ALA A 109 8.22 -0.41 -3.28
CA ALA A 109 7.94 -1.42 -4.31
C ALA A 109 7.94 -0.86 -5.75
N THR A 110 7.82 0.48 -5.90
CA THR A 110 7.94 1.16 -7.20
C THR A 110 9.39 1.42 -7.60
N GLY A 111 10.35 1.12 -6.72
CA GLY A 111 11.78 1.35 -6.89
C GLY A 111 12.26 2.75 -6.48
N ASN A 112 11.38 3.58 -5.90
CA ASN A 112 11.77 4.91 -5.40
C ASN A 112 12.48 4.78 -4.06
N ARG A 113 13.65 5.42 -3.91
CA ARG A 113 14.34 5.52 -2.62
C ARG A 113 13.91 6.79 -1.93
N PHE A 114 13.51 6.67 -0.66
CA PHE A 114 13.17 7.78 0.22
C PHE A 114 14.20 7.85 1.34
N THR A 115 14.84 9.00 1.46
CA THR A 115 15.90 9.27 2.43
C THR A 115 15.48 10.41 3.34
N LEU A 116 15.79 10.26 4.63
CA LEU A 116 15.66 11.29 5.65
C LEU A 116 17.00 11.41 6.37
N THR A 117 17.60 12.58 6.26
CA THR A 117 18.86 12.92 6.91
C THR A 117 18.58 13.89 8.04
N ARG A 118 19.14 13.62 9.22
CA ARG A 118 19.22 14.58 10.33
C ARG A 118 20.68 14.96 10.54
N ASP A 119 20.94 16.25 10.56
CA ASP A 119 22.23 16.84 10.89
C ASP A 119 22.03 18.07 11.82
N ALA A 120 23.11 18.84 12.01
CA ALA A 120 23.09 20.05 12.83
C ALA A 120 22.21 21.18 12.26
N ASP A 121 21.99 21.19 10.93
CA ASP A 121 21.20 22.20 10.23
C ASP A 121 19.70 21.85 10.23
N GLY A 122 19.36 20.57 10.43
CA GLY A 122 18.00 20.14 10.72
C GLY A 122 17.68 18.77 10.14
N VAL A 123 16.47 18.65 9.56
CA VAL A 123 15.99 17.42 8.92
C VAL A 123 15.71 17.68 7.46
N VAL A 124 16.36 16.94 6.59
CA VAL A 124 16.21 16.99 5.14
C VAL A 124 15.54 15.70 4.66
N ARG A 125 14.57 15.82 3.74
CA ARG A 125 13.88 14.68 3.11
C ARG A 125 14.10 14.71 1.62
N THR A 126 14.79 13.70 1.12
CA THR A 126 15.11 13.56 -0.30
C THR A 126 14.64 12.24 -0.85
N CYS A 127 14.42 12.18 -2.15
CA CYS A 127 14.10 10.94 -2.82
C CYS A 127 14.79 10.87 -4.18
N THR A 128 15.02 9.65 -4.63
CA THR A 128 15.53 9.39 -5.99
C THR A 128 14.57 8.42 -6.68
N SER A 129 14.08 8.82 -7.86
CA SER A 129 13.33 7.92 -8.73
C SER A 129 14.31 7.09 -9.56
N THR A 130 14.29 5.77 -9.35
CA THR A 130 15.03 4.81 -10.19
C THR A 130 14.17 4.32 -11.37
N GLY A 131 12.99 4.93 -11.57
CA GLY A 131 11.97 4.54 -12.55
C GLY A 131 11.05 5.71 -12.94
N SER A 132 9.78 5.43 -13.24
CA SER A 132 8.79 6.45 -13.64
C SER A 132 8.37 7.36 -12.48
N ASP A 133 8.40 8.68 -12.69
CA ASP A 133 7.95 9.74 -11.76
C ASP A 133 6.42 9.74 -11.49
N SER A 134 5.75 8.61 -11.69
CA SER A 134 4.31 8.42 -11.42
C SER A 134 3.98 8.33 -9.91
N GLY A 135 5.02 8.28 -9.06
CA GLY A 135 4.93 8.07 -7.62
C GLY A 135 5.08 9.31 -6.73
N GLY A 136 5.39 9.07 -5.45
CA GLY A 136 5.49 10.03 -4.37
C GLY A 136 6.80 10.80 -4.29
N CYS A 137 7.77 10.55 -5.18
CA CYS A 137 9.00 11.35 -5.26
C CYS A 137 8.79 12.55 -6.20
N ARG A 138 8.88 13.79 -5.70
CA ARG A 138 8.65 15.01 -6.49
C ARG A 138 9.83 15.96 -6.40
N ASN A 139 10.47 16.22 -7.54
CA ASN A 139 11.63 17.11 -7.64
C ASN A 139 12.75 16.75 -6.64
N GLY A 140 12.94 15.46 -6.37
CA GLY A 140 13.94 14.97 -5.42
C GLY A 140 13.61 15.17 -3.94
N SER A 141 12.40 15.60 -3.59
CA SER A 141 11.94 15.86 -2.22
C SER A 141 10.59 15.21 -1.92
N TRP A 142 10.26 15.01 -0.63
CA TRP A 142 9.01 14.38 -0.20
C TRP A 142 8.54 14.69 1.22
#